data_AF-A0A349B540-F1
#
_entry.id   AF-A0A349B540-F1
#
_cell.length_a   1.000
_cell.length_b   1.000
_cell.length_c   1.000
_cell.angle_alpha   90.00
_cell.angle_beta   90.00
_cell.angle_gamma   90.00
#
_symmetry.space_group_name_H-M   'P 1'
#
loop_
_entity.id
_entity.type
_entity.pdbx_description
1 polymer ?
#
loop_
_entity_poly.entity_id
_entity_poly.type
_entity_poly.pdbx_seq_one_letter_code
_entity_poly.pdbx_strand_id
1 'polypeptide(L)'
;QLFNYLTGFSSAVDYEKLVVAPDHLRRRFEELIAGEAEHGSDGRIVAKMNSLSDPAMIDALYAAAAAGVEINLVVRGICCLR
;
A
#
# COMPACT_ATOMS: atom_id res chain seq x y z
N GLN A 1 9.38 20.40 4.38
CA GLN A 1 10.43 19.36 4.21
C GLN A 1 10.31 18.66 2.85
N LEU A 2 9.13 18.18 2.43
CA LEU A 2 8.97 17.57 1.10
C LEU A 2 9.43 18.46 -0.07
N PHE A 3 9.02 19.72 -0.10
CA PHE A 3 9.45 20.65 -1.15
C PHE A 3 10.95 20.95 -1.13
N ASN A 4 11.62 20.85 0.03
CA ASN A 4 13.07 21.03 0.14
C ASN A 4 13.82 19.80 -0.39
N TYR A 5 13.26 18.60 -0.16
CA TYR A 5 13.76 17.36 -0.75
C TYR A 5 13.64 17.38 -2.28
N LEU A 6 12.49 17.81 -2.82
CA LEU A 6 12.28 17.94 -4.27
C LEU A 6 13.20 18.97 -4.94
N THR A 7 13.62 20.00 -4.20
CA THR A 7 14.52 21.06 -4.70
C THR A 7 16.00 20.78 -4.41
N GLY A 8 16.33 19.62 -3.84
CA GLY A 8 17.72 19.18 -3.60
C GLY A 8 18.40 19.83 -2.40
N PHE A 9 17.67 20.56 -1.55
CA PHE A 9 18.21 21.23 -0.37
C PHE A 9 18.36 20.32 0.86
N SER A 10 17.89 19.07 0.80
CA SER A 10 18.06 18.10 1.89
C SER A 10 18.22 16.66 1.39
N SER A 11 19.22 15.94 1.90
CA SER A 11 19.38 14.50 1.73
C SER A 11 18.66 13.75 2.86
N ALA A 12 17.79 12.80 2.48
CA ALA A 12 17.02 11.91 3.35
C ALA A 12 16.11 12.62 4.37
N VAL A 13 14.81 12.66 4.06
CA VAL A 13 13.78 13.18 4.96
C VAL A 13 12.92 12.02 5.43
N ASP A 14 13.05 11.65 6.70
CA ASP A 14 12.07 10.78 7.35
C ASP A 14 10.83 11.60 7.68
N TYR A 15 9.72 11.25 7.03
CA TYR A 15 8.44 11.91 7.24
C TYR A 15 7.65 11.19 8.34
N GLU A 16 7.21 11.92 9.38
CA GLU A 16 6.40 11.32 10.45
C GLU A 16 5.01 10.85 9.99
N LYS A 17 4.39 11.56 9.03
CA LYS A 17 3.00 11.33 8.59
C LYS A 17 2.84 11.17 7.09
N LEU A 18 3.79 11.66 6.29
CA LEU A 18 3.71 11.57 4.84
C LEU A 18 4.35 10.26 4.38
N VAL A 19 3.67 9.58 3.47
CA VAL A 19 4.22 8.40 2.82
C VAL A 19 4.52 8.78 1.38
N VAL A 20 5.80 8.87 1.05
CA VAL A 20 6.27 9.47 -0.21
C VAL A 20 6.95 8.40 -1.08
N ALA A 21 6.59 8.39 -2.36
CA ALA A 21 7.23 7.55 -3.36
C ALA A 21 8.56 8.17 -3.84
N PRO A 22 9.53 7.36 -4.30
CA PRO A 22 9.47 5.91 -4.43
C PRO A 22 9.81 5.16 -3.13
N ASP A 23 10.49 5.81 -2.18
CA ASP A 23 11.24 5.13 -1.12
C ASP A 23 10.36 4.51 -0.02
N HIS A 24 9.25 5.15 0.36
CA HIS A 24 8.46 4.73 1.53
C HIS A 24 7.09 4.16 1.17
N LEU A 25 6.54 4.52 0.00
CA LEU A 25 5.15 4.22 -0.34
C LEU A 25 4.83 2.72 -0.44
N ARG A 26 5.65 1.97 -1.19
CA ARG A 26 5.45 0.52 -1.36
C ARG A 26 5.55 -0.19 -0.01
N ARG A 27 6.68 -0.03 0.67
CA ARG A 27 6.94 -0.65 1.97
C ARG A 27 5.83 -0.36 2.97
N ARG A 28 5.36 0.89 3.02
CA ARG A 28 4.28 1.25 3.96
C ARG A 28 2.97 0.54 3.64
N PHE A 29 2.62 0.38 2.36
CA PHE A 29 1.42 -0.38 2.01
C PHE A 29 1.56 -1.88 2.32
N GLU A 30 2.72 -2.47 2.08
CA GLU A 30 3.02 -3.85 2.47
C GLU A 30 2.88 -4.05 3.99
N GLU A 31 3.43 -3.14 4.79
CA GLU A 31 3.30 -3.16 6.27
C GLU A 31 1.84 -3.04 6.73
N LEU A 32 1.04 -2.16 6.10
CA LEU A 32 -0.36 -2.00 6.45
C LEU A 32 -1.19 -3.25 6.11
N ILE A 33 -0.94 -3.88 4.96
CA ILE A 33 -1.62 -5.12 4.55
C ILE A 33 -1.22 -6.28 5.47
N ALA A 34 0.07 -6.39 5.81
CA ALA A 34 0.55 -7.40 6.74
C ALA A 34 -0.09 -7.22 8.13
N GLY A 35 -0.20 -5.99 8.62
CA GLY A 35 -0.89 -5.70 9.88
C GLY A 35 -2.36 -6.12 9.88
N GLU A 36 -3.09 -5.90 8.79
CA GLU A 36 -4.47 -6.41 8.67
C GLU A 36 -4.52 -7.95 8.60
N ALA A 37 -3.54 -8.59 7.95
CA ALA A 37 -3.44 -10.05 7.90
C ALA A 37 -3.28 -10.68 9.29
N GLU A 38 -2.63 -10.01 10.24
CA GLU A 38 -2.52 -10.46 11.64
C GLU A 38 -3.87 -10.53 12.36
N HIS A 39 -4.87 -9.77 11.91
CA HIS A 39 -6.24 -9.79 12.45
C HIS A 39 -7.10 -10.91 11.86
N GLY A 40 -6.63 -11.61 10.82
CA GLY A 40 -7.33 -12.70 10.17
C GLY A 40 -8.74 -12.33 9.72
N SER A 41 -9.76 -13.07 10.16
CA SER A 41 -11.17 -12.81 9.81
C SER A 41 -11.75 -11.50 10.34
N ASP A 42 -11.13 -10.90 11.35
CA ASP A 42 -11.54 -9.59 11.88
C ASP A 42 -10.85 -8.43 11.13
N GLY A 43 -9.85 -8.73 10.29
CA GLY A 43 -9.15 -7.74 9.47
C GLY A 43 -9.99 -7.27 8.29
N ARG A 44 -9.79 -6.01 7.89
CA ARG A 44 -10.53 -5.44 6.76
C ARG A 44 -9.73 -4.42 5.95
N ILE A 45 -9.64 -4.65 4.65
CA ILE A 45 -8.99 -3.75 3.69
C ILE A 45 -10.03 -3.18 2.74
N VAL A 46 -10.10 -1.84 2.64
CA VAL A 46 -10.89 -1.15 1.62
C VAL A 46 -9.96 -0.27 0.80
N ALA A 47 -9.78 -0.59 -0.48
CA ALA A 47 -8.86 0.14 -1.34
C ALA A 47 -9.55 0.63 -2.61
N LYS A 48 -9.47 1.94 -2.85
CA LYS A 48 -10.01 2.59 -4.04
C LYS A 48 -8.89 3.22 -4.85
N MET A 49 -8.82 2.90 -6.14
CA MET A 49 -7.74 3.37 -6.99
C MET A 49 -8.14 3.42 -8.46
N ASN A 50 -7.31 4.10 -9.26
CA ASN A 50 -7.50 4.12 -10.71
C ASN A 50 -7.09 2.80 -11.36
N SER A 51 -5.95 2.22 -10.94
CA SER A 51 -5.44 0.95 -11.47
C SER A 51 -4.72 0.15 -10.39
N LEU A 52 -4.84 -1.17 -10.46
CA LEU A 52 -4.08 -2.14 -9.67
C LEU A 52 -3.32 -3.05 -10.64
N SER A 53 -2.00 -2.86 -10.76
CA SER A 53 -1.17 -3.60 -11.74
C SER A 53 0.20 -4.02 -11.19
N ASP A 54 0.51 -3.64 -9.96
CA ASP A 54 1.78 -3.99 -9.32
C ASP A 54 1.73 -5.44 -8.80
N PRO A 55 2.60 -6.35 -9.28
CA PRO A 55 2.54 -7.76 -8.90
C PRO A 55 2.77 -8.00 -7.40
N ALA A 56 3.74 -7.32 -6.79
CA ALA A 56 4.05 -7.50 -5.37
C ALA A 56 2.89 -7.03 -4.48
N MET A 57 2.20 -5.94 -4.85
CA MET A 57 1.01 -5.52 -4.13
C MET A 57 -0.15 -6.51 -4.28
N ILE A 58 -0.30 -7.09 -5.47
CA ILE A 58 -1.33 -8.11 -5.73
C ILE A 58 -1.04 -9.35 -4.86
N ASP A 59 0.20 -9.82 -4.82
CA ASP A 59 0.62 -10.96 -3.99
C ASP A 59 0.39 -10.69 -2.48
N ALA A 60 0.68 -9.47 -2.02
CA ALA A 60 0.41 -9.08 -0.63
C ALA A 60 -1.09 -9.11 -0.30
N LEU A 61 -1.94 -8.63 -1.20
CA LEU A 61 -3.40 -8.68 -1.03
C LEU A 61 -3.92 -10.12 -1.02
N TYR A 62 -3.38 -11.01 -1.85
CA TYR A 62 -3.73 -12.44 -1.80
C TYR A 62 -3.31 -13.08 -0.48
N ALA A 63 -2.12 -12.77 0.04
CA ALA A 63 -1.65 -13.30 1.31
C ALA A 63 -2.58 -12.87 2.47
N ALA A 64 -3.01 -11.60 2.49
CA ALA A 64 -3.99 -11.12 3.47
C ALA A 64 -5.36 -11.80 3.30
N ALA A 65 -5.86 -11.95 2.08
CA ALA A 65 -7.11 -12.66 1.83
C ALA A 65 -7.04 -14.13 2.29
N ALA A 66 -5.90 -14.81 2.08
CA ALA A 66 -5.67 -16.18 2.53
C ALA A 66 -5.62 -16.30 4.07
N ALA A 67 -5.25 -15.23 4.78
CA ALA A 67 -5.33 -15.15 6.23
C ALA A 67 -6.76 -14.92 6.76
N GLY A 68 -7.73 -14.67 5.87
CA GLY A 68 -9.14 -14.49 6.21
C GLY A 68 -9.63 -13.04 6.17
N VAL A 69 -8.78 -12.08 5.82
CA VAL A 69 -9.12 -10.64 5.79
C VAL A 69 -10.19 -10.36 4.74
N GLU A 70 -11.19 -9.56 5.11
CA GLU A 70 -12.19 -9.05 4.16
C GLU A 70 -11.58 -7.93 3.31
N ILE A 71 -11.47 -8.13 1.99
CA ILE A 71 -10.88 -7.14 1.07
C ILE A 71 -11.92 -6.63 0.08
N ASN A 72 -12.17 -5.32 0.08
CA ASN A 72 -13.03 -4.62 -0.87
C ASN A 72 -12.19 -3.71 -1.77
N LEU A 73 -12.12 -4.04 -3.06
CA LEU A 73 -11.38 -3.28 -4.07
C LEU A 73 -12.34 -2.51 -4.98
N VAL A 74 -12.12 -1.19 -5.10
CA VAL A 74 -12.86 -0.32 -6.02
C VAL A 74 -11.87 0.23 -7.05
N VAL A 75 -11.72 -0.50 -8.17
CA VAL A 75 -10.77 -0.16 -9.25
C VAL A 75 -11.54 0.36 -10.47
N ARG A 76 -11.19 1.57 -10.95
CA ARG A 76 -11.85 2.17 -12.13
C ARG A 76 -11.34 1.60 -13.46
N GLY A 77 -10.04 1.38 -13.57
CA GLY A 77 -9.33 1.06 -14.81
C GLY A 77 -8.72 -0.34 -14.78
N ILE A 78 -7.43 -0.43 -15.06
CA ILE A 78 -6.72 -1.71 -15.17
C ILE A 78 -6.69 -2.40 -13.81
N CYS A 79 -7.12 -3.67 -13.76
CA CYS A 79 -6.98 -4.54 -12.61
C CYS A 79 -6.34 -5.85 -13.07
N CYS A 80 -5.12 -6.12 -12.59
CA CYS A 80 -4.38 -7.35 -12.89
C CYS A 80 -4.57 -8.44 -11.83
N LEU A 81 -5.41 -8.21 -10.82
CA LEU A 81 -5.82 -9.20 -9.83
C LEU A 81 -6.71 -10.26 -10.53
N ARG A 82 -6.46 -11.55 -10.30
CA ARG A 82 -7.11 -12.69 -10.98
C ARG A 82 -7.86 -13.66 -10.06
#